data_AF-A0A932L335-F1
#
_entry.id   AF-A0A932L335-F1
#
_cell.length_a   1.000
_cell.length_b   1.000
_cell.length_c   1.000
_cell.angle_alpha   90.00
_cell.angle_beta   90.00
_cell.angle_gamma   90.00
#
_symmetry.space_group_name_H-M   'P 1'
#
loop_
_entity.id
_entity.type
_entity.pdbx_description
1 polymer ?
#
loop_
_entity_poly.entity_id
_entity_poly.type
_entity_poly.pdbx_seq_one_letter_code
_entity_poly.pdbx_strand_id
1 'polypeptide(L)'
;MTTIRSRIACFIDGFNPYHALHSLKRPELKWLDLRKLLANFIDPSRHELTDIYYFLAYAERLPGPCSRHKEYVRALEGVRCHADHGTFQG
;
A
#
# COMPACT_ATOMS: atom_id res chain seq x y z
N MET A 1 22.32 26.33 1.94
CA MET A 1 21.84 25.99 0.58
C MET A 1 20.74 24.97 0.74
N THR A 2 19.53 25.25 0.27
CA THR A 2 18.41 24.30 0.33
C THR A 2 18.60 23.28 -0.79
N THR A 3 18.91 22.03 -0.45
CA THR A 3 19.03 20.96 -1.45
C THR A 3 17.66 20.68 -2.05
N ILE A 4 17.50 20.83 -3.37
CA ILE A 4 16.26 20.43 -4.04
C ILE A 4 16.20 18.90 -4.02
N ARG A 5 15.14 18.34 -3.45
CA ARG A 5 14.89 16.90 -3.42
C ARG A 5 14.05 16.47 -4.62
N SER A 6 14.40 15.34 -5.22
CA SER A 6 13.60 14.71 -6.26
C SER A 6 12.31 14.14 -5.66
N ARG A 7 11.18 14.40 -6.33
CA ARG A 7 9.87 13.88 -5.92
C ARG A 7 9.72 12.44 -6.40
N ILE A 8 9.29 11.56 -5.51
CA ILE A 8 9.06 10.13 -5.78
C ILE A 8 7.57 9.83 -5.58
N ALA A 9 6.98 9.20 -6.59
CA ALA A 9 5.67 8.58 -6.53
C ALA A 9 5.82 7.06 -6.63
N CYS A 10 5.10 6.33 -5.77
CA CYS A 10 5.14 4.87 -5.76
C CYS A 10 3.81 4.28 -6.25
N PHE A 11 3.87 3.24 -7.07
CA PHE A 11 2.73 2.53 -7.61
C PHE A 11 2.79 1.08 -7.13
N ILE A 12 1.78 0.66 -6.38
CA ILE A 12 1.73 -0.65 -5.73
C ILE A 12 0.51 -1.41 -6.24
N ASP A 13 0.74 -2.57 -6.85
CA ASP A 13 -0.30 -3.58 -7.03
C ASP A 13 -0.56 -4.28 -5.70
N GLY A 14 -1.76 -4.16 -5.16
CA GLY A 14 -2.16 -4.65 -3.85
C GLY A 14 -2.22 -6.17 -3.72
N PHE A 15 -2.34 -6.91 -4.83
CA PHE A 15 -2.32 -8.38 -4.78
C PHE A 15 -0.92 -8.90 -4.44
N ASN A 16 0.12 -8.27 -5.00
CA ASN A 16 1.49 -8.76 -4.84
C ASN A 16 1.97 -8.72 -3.37
N PRO A 17 1.89 -7.60 -2.62
CA PRO A 17 2.16 -7.57 -1.19
C PRO A 17 1.24 -8.48 -0.39
N TYR A 18 -0.05 -8.58 -0.73
CA TYR A 18 -0.97 -9.45 0.02
C TYR A 18 -0.51 -10.90 0.02
N HIS A 19 -0.14 -11.45 -1.15
CA HIS A 19 0.34 -12.82 -1.27
C HIS A 19 1.68 -13.02 -0.56
N ALA A 20 2.62 -12.07 -0.69
CA ALA A 20 3.89 -12.11 0.02
C ALA A 20 3.71 -12.08 1.55
N LEU A 21 2.84 -11.21 2.07
CA LEU A 21 2.53 -11.13 3.50
C LEU A 21 1.79 -12.38 4.00
N HIS A 22 0.92 -12.94 3.18
CA HIS A 22 0.20 -14.16 3.52
C HIS A 22 1.14 -15.36 3.65
N SER A 23 2.14 -15.49 2.77
CA SER A 23 3.10 -16.60 2.77
C SER A 23 4.02 -16.57 4.00
N LEU A 24 4.29 -15.38 4.56
CA LEU A 24 5.03 -15.22 5.81
C LEU A 24 4.31 -15.80 7.03
N LYS A 25 3.00 -16.07 6.94
CA LYS A 25 2.17 -16.55 8.07
C LYS A 25 2.26 -15.65 9.32
N ARG A 26 2.40 -14.34 9.11
CA ARG A 26 2.43 -13.29 10.14
C ARG A 26 1.21 -12.37 9.96
N PRO A 27 0.05 -12.70 10.56
CA PRO A 27 -1.21 -11.96 10.34
C PRO A 27 -1.12 -10.47 10.69
N GLU A 28 -0.28 -10.11 11.66
CA GLU A 28 -0.04 -8.73 12.08
C GLU A 28 0.55 -7.86 10.95
N LEU A 29 1.28 -8.46 10.02
CA LEU A 29 1.87 -7.73 8.90
C LEU A 29 0.84 -7.39 7.81
N LYS A 30 -0.40 -7.89 7.89
CA LYS A 30 -1.47 -7.52 6.96
C LYS A 30 -1.91 -6.05 7.13
N TRP A 31 -1.53 -5.41 8.23
CA TRP A 31 -1.70 -3.98 8.50
C TRP A 31 -0.42 -3.20 8.21
N LEU A 32 0.19 -3.47 7.07
CA LEU A 32 1.48 -2.90 6.69
C LEU A 32 1.36 -1.38 6.47
N ASP A 33 2.24 -0.61 7.11
CA ASP A 33 2.39 0.82 6.83
C ASP A 33 3.20 0.99 5.54
N LEU A 34 2.50 1.16 4.41
CA LEU A 34 3.13 1.29 3.08
C LEU A 34 4.09 2.48 3.02
N ARG A 35 3.78 3.58 3.71
CA ARG A 35 4.64 4.76 3.71
C ARG A 35 5.96 4.49 4.41
N LYS A 36 5.92 3.84 5.59
CA LYS A 36 7.15 3.43 6.29
C LYS A 36 7.93 2.41 5.51
N LEU A 37 7.26 1.44 4.86
CA LEU A 37 7.95 0.47 4.02
C LEU A 37 8.69 1.18 2.88
N LEU A 38 7.98 2.00 2.10
CA LEU A 38 8.53 2.71 0.94
C LEU A 38 9.65 3.69 1.32
N ALA A 39 9.58 4.29 2.50
CA ALA A 39 10.65 5.15 3.01
C ALA A 39 12.00 4.43 3.14
N ASN A 40 12.01 3.10 3.31
CA ASN A 40 13.26 2.32 3.33
C ASN A 40 13.89 2.13 1.93
N PHE A 41 13.16 2.45 0.87
CA PHE A 41 13.63 2.31 -0.53
C PHE A 41 14.10 3.63 -1.15
N ILE A 42 14.06 4.74 -0.40
CA ILE A 42 14.49 6.06 -0.89
C ILE A 42 15.54 6.69 0.04
N ASP A 43 16.41 7.53 -0.52
CA ASP A 43 17.34 8.34 0.26
C ASP A 43 16.63 9.63 0.73
N PRO A 44 16.34 9.81 2.04
CA PRO A 44 15.62 10.98 2.54
C PRO A 44 16.38 12.31 2.40
N SER A 45 17.70 12.26 2.17
CA SER A 45 18.51 13.46 1.91
C SER A 45 18.37 13.97 0.49
N ARG A 46 17.94 13.10 -0.45
CA ARG A 46 17.83 13.40 -1.89
C ARG A 46 16.41 13.32 -2.41
N HIS A 47 15.55 12.54 -1.78
CA HIS A 47 14.23 12.18 -2.27
C HIS A 47 13.15 12.61 -1.28
N GLU A 48 11.99 12.93 -1.83
CA GLU A 48 10.76 13.16 -1.09
C GLU A 48 9.69 12.21 -1.61
N LEU A 49 9.16 11.33 -0.74
CA LEU A 49 8.01 10.50 -1.06
C LEU A 49 6.74 11.35 -1.01
N THR A 50 6.23 11.69 -2.19
CA THR A 50 5.12 12.63 -2.34
C THR A 50 3.78 11.92 -2.43
N ASP A 51 3.74 10.81 -3.17
CA ASP A 51 2.48 10.15 -3.53
C ASP A 51 2.65 8.63 -3.49
N ILE A 52 1.60 7.93 -3.03
CA ILE A 52 1.51 6.47 -3.02
C ILE A 52 0.19 6.09 -3.68
N TYR A 53 0.24 5.34 -4.77
CA TYR A 53 -0.90 4.78 -5.47
C TYR A 53 -0.99 3.29 -5.15
N TYR A 54 -2.10 2.86 -4.56
CA TYR A 54 -2.36 1.48 -4.16
C TYR A 54 -3.53 0.94 -4.98
N PHE A 55 -3.22 0.12 -5.97
CA PHE A 55 -4.21 -0.50 -6.86
C PHE A 55 -4.68 -1.80 -6.24
N LEU A 56 -5.97 -1.98 -6.08
CA LEU A 56 -6.49 -3.19 -5.45
C LEU A 56 -7.78 -3.65 -6.13
N ALA A 57 -8.19 -4.86 -5.81
CA ALA A 57 -9.53 -5.31 -6.13
C ALA A 57 -10.11 -6.12 -4.96
N TYR A 58 -11.39 -5.89 -4.67
CA TYR A 58 -12.06 -6.54 -3.56
C TYR A 58 -12.46 -7.96 -3.95
N ALA A 59 -12.10 -8.94 -3.13
CA ALA A 59 -12.57 -10.31 -3.25
C ALA A 59 -13.97 -10.45 -2.62
N GLU A 60 -15.01 -9.92 -3.28
CA GLU A 60 -16.38 -9.85 -2.73
C GLU A 60 -16.97 -11.23 -2.40
N ARG A 61 -16.54 -12.27 -3.12
CA ARG A 61 -16.87 -13.68 -2.85
C ARG A 61 -16.38 -14.22 -1.50
N LEU A 62 -15.52 -13.47 -0.79
CA LEU A 62 -14.99 -13.82 0.53
C LEU A 62 -15.32 -12.71 1.53
N PRO A 63 -16.52 -12.71 2.16
CA PRO A 63 -17.02 -11.56 2.92
C PRO A 63 -16.13 -11.16 4.10
N GLY A 64 -15.60 -12.11 4.87
CA GLY A 64 -14.69 -11.83 6.00
C GLY A 64 -13.35 -11.20 5.59
N PRO A 65 -12.57 -11.83 4.68
CA PRO A 65 -11.38 -11.22 4.09
C PRO A 65 -11.65 -9.87 3.41
N CYS A 66 -12.77 -9.73 2.69
CA CYS A 66 -13.17 -8.50 2.03
C CYS A 66 -13.39 -7.36 3.03
N SER A 67 -14.08 -7.62 4.15
CA SER A 67 -14.30 -6.61 5.21
C SER A 67 -12.98 -6.08 5.78
N ARG A 68 -12.05 -6.98 6.13
CA ARG A 68 -10.73 -6.60 6.64
C ARG A 68 -9.90 -5.84 5.61
N HIS A 69 -10.00 -6.20 4.33
CA HIS A 69 -9.32 -5.48 3.26
C HIS A 69 -9.89 -4.07 3.12
N LYS A 70 -11.22 -3.89 3.19
CA LYS A 70 -11.87 -2.57 3.19
C LYS A 70 -11.42 -1.71 4.38
N GLU A 71 -11.30 -2.29 5.58
CA GLU A 71 -10.79 -1.59 6.76
C GLU A 71 -9.33 -1.14 6.57
N TYR A 72 -8.48 -2.01 6.04
CA TYR A 72 -7.09 -1.68 5.74
C TYR A 72 -6.98 -0.54 4.71
N VAL A 73 -7.76 -0.60 3.62
CA VAL A 73 -7.77 0.47 2.59
C VAL A 73 -8.20 1.81 3.17
N ARG A 74 -9.24 1.84 4.01
CA ARG A 74 -9.64 3.07 4.73
C ARG A 74 -8.52 3.63 5.61
N ALA A 75 -7.74 2.76 6.25
CA ALA A 75 -6.57 3.20 7.03
C ALA A 75 -5.47 3.78 6.13
N LEU A 76 -5.30 3.25 4.91
CA LEU A 76 -4.34 3.77 3.93
C LEU A 76 -4.72 5.15 3.36
N GLU A 77 -6.01 5.43 3.17
CA GLU A 77 -6.48 6.76 2.72
C GLU A 77 -6.06 7.88 3.70
N GLY A 78 -6.06 7.58 5.00
CA GLY A 78 -5.58 8.49 6.05
C GLY A 78 -4.09 8.86 5.96
N VAL A 79 -3.28 8.10 5.21
CA VAL A 79 -1.85 8.34 5.01
C VAL A 79 -1.50 8.87 3.61
N ARG A 80 -2.48 9.43 2.89
CA ARG A 80 -2.35 9.92 1.50
C ARG A 80 -1.97 8.81 0.50
N CYS A 81 -2.51 7.61 0.69
CA CYS A 81 -2.52 6.61 -0.35
C CYS A 81 -3.78 6.77 -1.20
N HIS A 82 -3.61 6.90 -2.51
CA HIS A 82 -4.73 6.85 -3.46
C HIS A 82 -5.06 5.39 -3.74
N ALA A 83 -6.23 4.95 -3.28
CA ALA A 83 -6.73 3.61 -3.56
C ALA A 83 -7.58 3.65 -4.84
N ASP A 84 -7.22 2.84 -5.84
CA ASP A 84 -8.02 2.62 -7.04
C ASP A 84 -8.52 1.17 -7.05
N HIS A 85 -9.81 0.97 -7.32
CA HIS A 85 -10.49 -0.31 -7.18
C HIS A 85 -10.89 -0.89 -8.54
N GLY A 86 -10.30 -2.02 -8.89
CA GLY A 86 -10.80 -2.90 -9.95
C GLY A 86 -11.76 -3.97 -9.41
N THR A 87 -12.48 -4.65 -10.29
CA THR A 87 -13.19 -5.91 -9.98
C THR A 87 -12.26 -7.10 -10.15
N PHE A 88 -12.03 -7.89 -9.09
CA PHE A 88 -11.26 -9.14 -9.15
C PHE A 88 -12.18 -10.30 -9.54
N GLN A 89 -11.88 -10.99 -10.64
CA GLN A 89 -12.68 -12.13 -11.12
C GLN A 89 -12.01 -13.51 -10.95
N GLY A 90 -11.04 -13.63 -10.02
CA GLY A 90 -10.31 -14.87 -9.74
C GLY A 90 -10.98 -15.84 -8.76
#